data_AF-Q9NXV7-F1
#
_entry.id   AF-Q9NXV7-F1
#
_cell.length_a   1.000
_cell.length_b   1.000
_cell.length_c   1.000
_cell.angle_alpha   90.00
_cell.angle_beta   90.00
_cell.angle_gamma   90.00
#
_symmetry.space_group_name_H-M   'P 1'
#
loop_
_entity.id
_entity.type
_entity.pdbx_description
1 polymer ?
#
loop_
_entity_poly.entity_id
_entity_poly.type
_entity_poly.pdbx_seq_one_letter_code
_entity_poly.pdbx_strand_id
1 'polypeptide(L)'
;MSGRAGRRGQDLMGDVYFFDIPFPKIGKLIKSNVPELRGHFPLSITLVLRLMLLASKGDDPEDAKAKVLSVLKHSLLSFKQPRVMDMLKLYFLFSLQFLVKEGYLDQEGNPMGFAGLVSHLHYHEPSNLVFVSFLVNGLFHDLCQPTRKGSKHFSQDVMEKLVLVLAHLFGRRYFPPKFQDAHFEFYQSKVFLDDLPEDFSDALDEYNMKIMEDFTTFLRIVSKLADMNQEYQLPLSKIKFTGKECEDSQLVSHLMSCKEGRVAISPFVCLSGNFDDDLLRLETPNHVTLGTIGVNRSQAPVLLSQKFDNRGRKMSLNAYALDFYKHGSLIGLVQDNRMNEGDAYYLLKDFALTIKSISVSLRELCENEDDNVVLAFEQLSTTFWEKLNKV
;
A
#
# COMPACT_ATOMS: atom_id res chain seq x y z
N MET A 1 -4.85 -19.98 -18.55
CA MET A 1 -4.02 -19.67 -19.74
C MET A 1 -4.09 -20.79 -20.77
N SER A 2 -3.87 -22.06 -20.41
CA SER A 2 -3.98 -23.21 -21.34
C SER A 2 -5.32 -23.32 -22.06
N GLY A 3 -6.44 -22.95 -21.42
CA GLY A 3 -7.77 -22.96 -22.05
C GLY A 3 -7.97 -21.97 -23.22
N ARG A 4 -6.98 -21.12 -23.53
CA ARG A 4 -6.97 -20.27 -24.74
C ARG A 4 -6.18 -20.89 -25.90
N ALA A 5 -5.51 -22.02 -25.69
CA ALA A 5 -4.79 -22.73 -26.75
C ALA A 5 -5.79 -23.48 -27.65
N GLY A 6 -5.71 -23.24 -28.96
CA GLY A 6 -6.60 -23.82 -29.97
C GLY A 6 -7.78 -22.89 -30.32
N ARG A 7 -7.85 -22.47 -31.58
CA ARG A 7 -8.95 -21.65 -32.12
C ARG A 7 -10.09 -22.54 -32.54
N ARG A 8 -11.26 -22.31 -31.94
CA ARG A 8 -12.49 -23.07 -32.24
C ARG A 8 -12.81 -22.98 -33.73
N GLY A 9 -12.87 -24.13 -34.40
CA GLY A 9 -13.24 -24.24 -35.82
C GLY A 9 -12.09 -24.03 -36.80
N GLN A 10 -10.85 -23.77 -36.34
CA GLN A 10 -9.67 -23.63 -37.20
C GLN A 10 -8.59 -24.65 -36.86
N ASP A 11 -8.28 -24.82 -35.58
CA ASP A 11 -7.20 -25.70 -35.13
C ASP A 11 -7.77 -27.05 -34.66
N LEU A 12 -7.13 -28.16 -35.05
CA LEU A 12 -7.52 -29.52 -34.62
C LEU A 12 -7.08 -29.81 -33.17
N MET A 13 -6.02 -29.16 -32.71
CA MET A 13 -5.46 -29.27 -31.36
C MET A 13 -4.87 -27.93 -30.92
N GLY A 14 -4.75 -27.72 -29.62
CA GLY A 14 -4.10 -26.56 -29.03
C GLY A 14 -2.84 -26.98 -28.28
N ASP A 15 -1.69 -26.45 -28.68
CA ASP A 15 -0.42 -26.79 -28.04
C ASP A 15 -0.17 -25.93 -26.79
N VAL A 16 0.30 -26.56 -25.71
CA VAL A 16 0.64 -25.89 -24.45
C VAL A 16 2.06 -26.29 -24.05
N TYR A 17 2.95 -25.29 -24.01
CA TYR A 17 4.36 -25.48 -23.67
C TYR A 17 4.63 -24.99 -22.24
N PHE A 18 5.31 -25.81 -21.44
CA PHE A 18 5.80 -25.43 -20.12
C PHE A 18 7.31 -25.20 -20.22
N PHE A 19 7.76 -23.97 -19.97
CA PHE A 19 9.18 -23.61 -19.96
C PHE A 19 9.72 -23.63 -18.54
N ASP A 20 10.82 -24.35 -18.32
CA ASP A 20 11.55 -24.40 -17.03
C ASP A 20 10.67 -24.75 -15.80
N ILE A 21 9.67 -25.62 -16.00
CA ILE A 21 8.81 -26.10 -14.91
C ILE A 21 9.10 -27.59 -14.68
N PRO A 22 9.43 -28.02 -13.44
CA PRO A 22 9.68 -29.42 -13.13
C PRO A 22 8.48 -30.32 -13.44
N PHE A 23 8.72 -31.52 -13.99
CA PHE A 23 7.68 -32.51 -14.32
C PHE A 23 6.67 -32.79 -13.19
N PRO A 24 7.06 -32.92 -11.90
CA PRO A 24 6.09 -33.11 -10.82
C PRO A 24 5.10 -31.95 -10.69
N LYS A 25 5.57 -30.72 -10.89
CA LYS A 25 4.74 -29.52 -10.85
C LYS A 25 3.82 -29.44 -12.07
N ILE A 26 4.30 -29.83 -13.26
CA ILE A 26 3.46 -29.97 -14.46
C ILE A 26 2.31 -30.96 -14.21
N GLY A 27 2.62 -32.14 -13.67
CA GLY A 27 1.61 -33.14 -13.33
C GLY A 27 0.55 -32.61 -12.37
N LYS A 28 0.96 -31.80 -11.38
CA LYS A 28 0.03 -31.11 -10.47
C LYS A 28 -0.81 -30.05 -11.19
N LEU A 29 -0.22 -29.21 -12.04
CA LEU A 29 -0.92 -28.14 -12.77
C LEU A 29 -1.96 -28.67 -13.76
N ILE A 30 -1.68 -29.80 -14.41
CA ILE A 30 -2.62 -30.43 -15.35
C ILE A 30 -3.79 -31.08 -14.62
N LYS A 31 -3.55 -31.68 -13.45
CA LYS A 31 -4.55 -32.46 -12.70
C LYS A 31 -5.25 -31.68 -11.59
N SER A 32 -4.78 -30.49 -11.24
CA SER A 32 -5.35 -29.71 -10.13
C SER A 32 -6.74 -29.22 -10.47
N ASN A 33 -7.65 -29.31 -9.49
CA ASN A 33 -8.96 -28.69 -9.56
C ASN A 33 -8.83 -27.17 -9.72
N VAL A 34 -9.83 -26.58 -10.37
CA VAL A 34 -9.97 -25.12 -10.43
C VAL A 34 -10.05 -24.58 -9.00
N PRO A 35 -9.24 -23.56 -8.64
CA PRO A 35 -9.32 -22.95 -7.32
C PRO A 35 -10.73 -22.45 -7.01
N GLU A 36 -11.18 -22.66 -5.78
CA GLU A 36 -12.45 -22.11 -5.32
C GLU A 36 -12.39 -20.58 -5.31
N LEU A 37 -13.50 -19.92 -5.66
CA LEU A 37 -13.63 -18.48 -5.52
C LEU A 37 -13.67 -18.14 -4.03
N ARG A 38 -12.65 -17.41 -3.57
CA ARG A 38 -12.54 -16.92 -2.19
C ARG A 38 -12.62 -15.40 -2.17
N GLY A 39 -13.34 -14.86 -1.18
CA GLY A 39 -13.31 -13.43 -0.91
C GLY A 39 -11.92 -12.99 -0.47
N HIS A 40 -11.54 -11.77 -0.83
CA HIS A 40 -10.36 -11.09 -0.30
C HIS A 40 -10.77 -10.16 0.84
N PHE A 41 -9.79 -9.68 1.60
CA PHE A 41 -10.03 -8.68 2.63
C PHE A 41 -10.69 -7.44 2.02
N PRO A 42 -11.91 -7.06 2.44
CA PRO A 42 -12.74 -6.10 1.71
C PRO A 42 -12.56 -4.65 2.18
N LEU A 43 -11.84 -4.40 3.29
CA LEU A 43 -11.72 -3.08 3.89
C LEU A 43 -10.33 -2.49 3.66
N SER A 44 -10.29 -1.20 3.34
CA SER A 44 -9.10 -0.35 3.39
C SER A 44 -9.43 0.90 4.20
N ILE A 45 -8.43 1.65 4.65
CA ILE A 45 -8.66 2.87 5.43
C ILE A 45 -9.44 3.90 4.61
N THR A 46 -9.06 4.08 3.35
CA THR A 46 -9.71 5.05 2.46
C THR A 46 -11.10 4.59 2.01
N LEU A 47 -11.37 3.28 1.94
CA LEU A 47 -12.72 2.78 1.73
C LEU A 47 -13.62 3.17 2.90
N VAL A 48 -13.15 3.00 4.15
CA VAL A 48 -13.91 3.42 5.34
C VAL A 48 -14.18 4.92 5.29
N LEU A 49 -13.18 5.75 4.99
CA LEU A 49 -13.35 7.20 4.85
C LEU A 49 -14.40 7.56 3.78
N ARG A 50 -14.37 6.89 2.63
CA ARG A 50 -15.35 7.10 1.55
C ARG A 50 -16.77 6.69 1.95
N LEU A 51 -16.91 5.63 2.75
CA LEU A 51 -18.20 5.23 3.30
C LEU A 51 -18.72 6.28 4.30
N MET A 52 -17.85 6.84 5.13
CA MET A 52 -18.22 7.93 6.04
C MET A 52 -18.61 9.20 5.28
N LEU A 53 -17.92 9.53 4.19
CA LEU A 53 -18.32 10.61 3.28
C LEU A 53 -19.70 10.38 2.66
N LEU A 54 -19.98 9.16 2.19
CA LEU A 54 -21.30 8.82 1.65
C LEU A 54 -22.39 8.94 2.72
N ALA A 55 -22.13 8.48 3.94
CA ALA A 55 -23.07 8.56 5.05
C ALA A 55 -23.36 10.01 5.48
N SER A 56 -22.36 10.90 5.41
CA SER A 56 -22.47 12.30 5.85
C SER A 56 -23.05 13.22 4.76
N LYS A 57 -22.67 13.03 3.49
CA LYS A 57 -23.02 13.91 2.37
C LYS A 57 -24.10 13.36 1.42
N GLY A 58 -24.67 12.19 1.73
CA GLY A 58 -25.73 11.60 0.91
C GLY A 58 -27.00 12.44 0.96
N ASP A 59 -27.64 12.64 -0.21
CA ASP A 59 -28.88 13.42 -0.33
C ASP A 59 -30.01 12.84 0.55
N ASP A 60 -30.09 11.51 0.62
CA ASP A 60 -30.98 10.77 1.52
C ASP A 60 -30.13 10.04 2.59
N PRO A 61 -30.15 10.51 3.85
CA PRO A 61 -29.37 9.90 4.92
C PRO A 61 -29.72 8.44 5.21
N GLU A 62 -30.96 8.02 5.02
CA GLU A 62 -31.38 6.64 5.32
C GLU A 62 -30.94 5.68 4.21
N ASP A 63 -31.07 6.08 2.95
CA ASP A 63 -30.52 5.34 1.81
C ASP A 63 -28.99 5.25 1.88
N ALA A 64 -28.32 6.36 2.20
CA ALA A 64 -26.86 6.39 2.36
C ALA A 64 -26.37 5.42 3.44
N LYS A 65 -27.00 5.44 4.63
CA LYS A 65 -26.70 4.49 5.71
C LYS A 65 -26.97 3.04 5.27
N ALA A 66 -28.09 2.78 4.58
CA ALA A 66 -28.41 1.44 4.10
C ALA A 66 -27.36 0.91 3.12
N LYS A 67 -26.89 1.76 2.18
CA LYS A 67 -25.80 1.43 1.24
C LYS A 67 -24.49 1.14 1.96
N VAL A 68 -24.10 1.98 2.92
CA VAL A 68 -22.88 1.76 3.73
C VAL A 68 -22.96 0.43 4.47
N LEU A 69 -24.06 0.17 5.17
CA LEU A 69 -24.27 -1.08 5.90
C LEU A 69 -24.28 -2.29 4.96
N SER A 70 -24.82 -2.16 3.75
CA SER A 70 -24.82 -3.22 2.75
C SER A 70 -23.40 -3.61 2.33
N VAL A 71 -22.55 -2.63 2.01
CA VAL A 71 -21.14 -2.85 1.66
C VAL A 71 -20.38 -3.53 2.80
N LEU A 72 -20.59 -3.10 4.05
CA LEU A 72 -19.90 -3.66 5.22
C LEU A 72 -20.39 -5.07 5.58
N LYS A 73 -21.68 -5.38 5.40
CA LYS A 73 -22.27 -6.67 5.83
C LYS A 73 -22.20 -7.77 4.78
N HIS A 74 -22.16 -7.44 3.49
CA HIS A 74 -22.32 -8.42 2.41
C HIS A 74 -21.02 -8.70 1.64
N SER A 75 -19.88 -8.77 2.34
CA SER A 75 -18.63 -9.25 1.74
C SER A 75 -18.68 -10.76 1.47
N LEU A 76 -18.14 -11.16 0.31
CA LEU A 76 -17.94 -12.57 -0.04
C LEU A 76 -17.03 -13.28 0.99
N LEU A 77 -16.08 -12.54 1.60
CA LEU A 77 -15.17 -13.10 2.61
C LEU A 77 -15.94 -13.56 3.85
N SER A 78 -16.92 -12.77 4.31
CA SER A 78 -17.72 -13.08 5.50
C SER A 78 -18.93 -13.99 5.22
N PHE A 79 -19.15 -14.38 3.96
CA PHE A 79 -20.32 -15.18 3.59
C PHE A 79 -20.31 -16.54 4.32
N LYS A 80 -21.31 -16.75 5.19
CA LYS A 80 -21.43 -17.92 6.09
C LYS A 80 -20.24 -18.08 7.06
N GLN A 81 -19.49 -17.01 7.33
CA GLN A 81 -18.35 -17.00 8.25
C GLN A 81 -18.51 -15.90 9.32
N PRO A 82 -19.27 -16.15 10.40
CA PRO A 82 -19.58 -15.12 11.40
C PRO A 82 -18.33 -14.58 12.11
N ARG A 83 -17.33 -15.44 12.37
CA ARG A 83 -16.06 -15.01 12.97
C ARG A 83 -15.33 -13.95 12.12
N VAL A 84 -15.35 -14.12 10.80
CA VAL A 84 -14.72 -13.15 9.90
C VAL A 84 -15.48 -11.84 9.89
N MET A 85 -16.81 -11.86 10.01
CA MET A 85 -17.62 -10.65 10.17
C MET A 85 -17.22 -9.87 11.44
N ASP A 86 -17.02 -10.54 12.56
CA ASP A 86 -16.60 -9.88 13.80
C ASP A 86 -15.20 -9.29 13.68
N MET A 87 -14.29 -9.99 12.99
CA MET A 87 -12.97 -9.46 12.65
C MET A 87 -13.01 -8.22 11.75
N LEU A 88 -13.89 -8.20 10.75
CA LEU A 88 -14.09 -7.02 9.91
C LEU A 88 -14.64 -5.83 10.69
N LYS A 89 -15.53 -6.05 11.68
CA LYS A 89 -16.00 -4.98 12.58
C LYS A 89 -14.86 -4.41 13.41
N LEU A 90 -13.98 -5.26 13.95
CA LEU A 90 -12.82 -4.81 14.74
C LEU A 90 -11.86 -3.99 13.87
N TYR A 91 -11.59 -4.45 12.65
CA TYR A 91 -10.78 -3.67 11.71
C TYR A 91 -11.45 -2.35 11.33
N PHE A 92 -12.77 -2.35 11.09
CA PHE A 92 -13.52 -1.12 10.83
C PHE A 92 -13.41 -0.12 11.99
N LEU A 93 -13.47 -0.59 13.24
CA LEU A 93 -13.26 0.26 14.42
C LEU A 93 -11.84 0.84 14.45
N PHE A 94 -10.81 0.02 14.15
CA PHE A 94 -9.45 0.52 13.99
C PHE A 94 -9.37 1.60 12.91
N SER A 95 -9.96 1.37 11.74
CA SER A 95 -9.99 2.35 10.66
C SER A 95 -10.64 3.66 11.09
N LEU A 96 -11.77 3.62 11.80
CA LEU A 96 -12.41 4.83 12.35
C LEU A 96 -11.50 5.56 13.33
N GLN A 97 -10.90 4.83 14.28
CA GLN A 97 -9.99 5.42 15.26
C GLN A 97 -8.78 6.07 14.59
N PHE A 98 -8.19 5.40 13.59
CA PHE A 98 -7.12 5.96 12.77
C PHE A 98 -7.57 7.25 12.08
N LEU A 99 -8.74 7.22 11.43
CA LEU A 99 -9.25 8.37 10.68
C LEU A 99 -9.54 9.58 11.58
N VAL A 100 -10.03 9.34 12.81
CA VAL A 100 -10.21 10.40 13.82
C VAL A 100 -8.86 10.91 14.32
N LYS A 101 -7.91 10.01 14.64
CA LYS A 101 -6.59 10.37 15.16
C LYS A 101 -5.77 11.22 14.18
N GLU A 102 -5.86 10.90 12.89
CA GLU A 102 -5.18 11.63 11.81
C GLU A 102 -5.98 12.83 11.28
N GLY A 103 -7.14 13.16 11.89
CA GLY A 103 -7.89 14.37 11.59
C GLY A 103 -8.69 14.35 10.28
N TYR A 104 -9.03 13.17 9.76
CA TYR A 104 -9.92 13.01 8.61
C TYR A 104 -11.39 12.97 9.00
N LEU A 105 -11.69 12.57 10.23
CA LEU A 105 -13.04 12.56 10.82
C LEU A 105 -13.03 13.33 12.15
N ASP A 106 -14.15 13.99 12.47
CA ASP A 106 -14.39 14.52 13.81
C ASP A 106 -14.84 13.41 14.80
N GLN A 107 -15.12 13.77 16.06
CA GLN A 107 -15.55 12.81 17.09
C GLN A 107 -16.94 12.22 16.82
N GLU A 108 -17.76 12.92 16.03
CA GLU A 108 -19.08 12.53 15.59
C GLU A 108 -19.06 11.65 14.33
N GLY A 109 -17.88 11.50 13.70
CA GLY A 109 -17.68 10.71 12.48
C GLY A 109 -17.95 11.47 11.18
N ASN A 110 -18.04 12.79 11.21
CA ASN A 110 -18.16 13.61 10.00
C ASN A 110 -16.78 13.85 9.35
N PRO A 111 -16.70 13.79 8.02
CA PRO A 111 -15.48 14.10 7.27
C PRO A 111 -15.04 15.55 7.41
N MET A 112 -13.75 15.77 7.67
CA MET A 112 -13.15 17.10 7.81
C MET A 112 -11.77 17.20 7.13
N GLY A 113 -11.27 18.43 6.98
CA GLY A 113 -9.95 18.71 6.43
C GLY A 113 -9.69 18.06 5.07
N PHE A 114 -8.62 17.27 4.97
CA PHE A 114 -8.19 16.62 3.74
C PHE A 114 -8.99 15.36 3.35
N ALA A 115 -10.10 15.06 4.03
CA ALA A 115 -10.88 13.84 3.77
C ALA A 115 -11.34 13.68 2.30
N GLY A 116 -11.72 14.78 1.66
CA GLY A 116 -12.08 14.82 0.25
C GLY A 116 -10.91 14.43 -0.66
N LEU A 117 -9.77 15.12 -0.51
CA LEU A 117 -8.54 14.87 -1.27
C LEU A 117 -8.08 13.42 -1.15
N VAL A 118 -7.98 12.90 0.07
CA VAL A 118 -7.54 11.52 0.33
C VAL A 118 -8.46 10.50 -0.32
N SER A 119 -9.77 10.77 -0.29
CA SER A 119 -10.79 9.90 -0.88
C SER A 119 -10.75 9.91 -2.41
N HIS A 120 -10.44 11.06 -3.04
CA HIS A 120 -10.20 11.12 -4.48
C HIS A 120 -8.98 10.29 -4.90
N LEU A 121 -7.95 10.23 -4.05
CA LEU A 121 -6.72 9.47 -4.28
C LEU A 121 -6.73 8.05 -3.70
N HIS A 122 -7.90 7.47 -3.39
CA HIS A 122 -8.02 6.18 -2.70
C HIS A 122 -7.29 5.00 -3.37
N TYR A 123 -7.11 5.03 -4.68
CA TYR A 123 -6.44 3.96 -5.43
C TYR A 123 -4.92 3.97 -5.24
N HIS A 124 -4.38 5.01 -4.60
CA HIS A 124 -2.98 5.15 -4.20
C HIS A 124 -2.77 4.89 -2.69
N GLU A 125 -3.70 4.25 -1.99
CA GLU A 125 -3.50 3.89 -0.57
C GLU A 125 -2.28 2.95 -0.40
N PRO A 126 -1.35 3.22 0.54
CA PRO A 126 -1.38 4.26 1.58
C PRO A 126 -0.64 5.57 1.23
N SER A 127 -0.09 5.73 0.02
CA SER A 127 0.65 6.92 -0.39
C SER A 127 -0.15 8.23 -0.29
N ASN A 128 -1.47 8.17 -0.49
CA ASN A 128 -2.35 9.33 -0.31
C ASN A 128 -2.44 9.81 1.15
N LEU A 129 -2.33 8.91 2.13
CA LEU A 129 -2.30 9.25 3.56
C LEU A 129 -0.95 9.89 3.93
N VAL A 130 0.15 9.28 3.47
CA VAL A 130 1.50 9.82 3.63
C VAL A 130 1.63 11.21 3.02
N PHE A 131 1.06 11.41 1.82
CA PHE A 131 1.05 12.72 1.15
C PHE A 131 0.42 13.81 2.03
N VAL A 132 -0.70 13.52 2.68
CA VAL A 132 -1.33 14.47 3.60
C VAL A 132 -0.49 14.66 4.87
N SER A 133 0.14 13.60 5.39
CA SER A 133 1.06 13.76 6.51
C SER A 133 2.20 14.73 6.18
N PHE A 134 2.74 14.69 4.96
CA PHE A 134 3.76 15.64 4.50
C PHE A 134 3.22 17.08 4.35
N LEU A 135 1.96 17.24 3.92
CA LEU A 135 1.30 18.55 3.86
C LEU A 135 1.09 19.13 5.26
N VAL A 136 0.59 18.33 6.20
CA VAL A 136 0.32 18.77 7.58
C VAL A 136 1.61 19.12 8.31
N ASN A 137 2.70 18.40 8.04
CA ASN A 137 4.03 18.68 8.60
C ASN A 137 4.72 19.90 7.94
N GLY A 138 4.13 20.52 6.92
CA GLY A 138 4.70 21.71 6.27
C GLY A 138 5.85 21.45 5.30
N LEU A 139 6.19 20.19 5.00
CA LEU A 139 7.35 19.84 4.16
C LEU A 139 7.20 20.38 2.73
N PHE A 140 5.99 20.39 2.20
CA PHE A 140 5.74 20.98 0.89
C PHE A 140 5.87 22.51 0.91
N HIS A 141 5.58 23.18 2.03
CA HIS A 141 5.82 24.61 2.17
C HIS A 141 7.32 24.92 2.20
N ASP A 142 8.13 24.07 2.85
CA ASP A 142 9.58 24.21 2.89
C ASP A 142 10.22 23.92 1.51
N LEU A 143 9.70 22.94 0.77
CA LEU A 143 10.17 22.60 -0.57
C LEU A 143 9.75 23.66 -1.61
N CYS A 144 8.49 24.11 -1.58
CA CYS A 144 7.92 25.02 -2.58
C CYS A 144 8.25 26.47 -2.24
N GLN A 145 9.53 26.85 -2.27
CA GLN A 145 9.96 28.23 -2.07
C GLN A 145 10.19 28.94 -3.42
N PRO A 146 9.63 30.15 -3.64
CA PRO A 146 9.77 30.85 -4.89
C PRO A 146 11.19 31.43 -5.07
N THR A 147 11.63 31.56 -6.31
CA THR A 147 12.99 32.03 -6.66
C THR A 147 13.25 33.47 -6.18
N ARG A 148 12.20 34.28 -6.05
CA ARG A 148 12.22 35.64 -5.48
C ARG A 148 10.97 35.81 -4.62
N LYS A 149 11.09 36.50 -3.48
CA LYS A 149 9.93 36.83 -2.62
C LYS A 149 8.85 37.54 -3.45
N GLY A 150 7.64 36.99 -3.44
CA GLY A 150 6.49 37.49 -4.20
C GLY A 150 6.42 37.03 -5.67
N SER A 151 7.32 36.17 -6.15
CA SER A 151 7.19 35.54 -7.47
C SER A 151 6.21 34.36 -7.40
N LYS A 152 5.30 34.28 -8.37
CA LYS A 152 4.40 33.13 -8.57
C LYS A 152 5.05 31.98 -9.36
N HIS A 153 6.37 32.05 -9.62
CA HIS A 153 7.10 31.07 -10.40
C HIS A 153 8.19 30.37 -9.59
N PHE A 154 8.18 29.05 -9.69
CA PHE A 154 9.13 28.17 -9.02
C PHE A 154 10.24 27.74 -9.97
N SER A 155 11.44 27.59 -9.43
CA SER A 155 12.60 27.17 -10.20
C SER A 155 12.46 25.73 -10.70
N GLN A 156 13.23 25.38 -11.73
CA GLN A 156 13.25 24.01 -12.24
C GLN A 156 13.71 23.00 -11.18
N ASP A 157 14.68 23.37 -10.33
CA ASP A 157 15.16 22.51 -9.24
C ASP A 157 14.04 22.17 -8.23
N VAL A 158 13.24 23.17 -7.85
CA VAL A 158 12.08 22.98 -6.95
C VAL A 158 11.04 22.05 -7.59
N MET A 159 10.73 22.25 -8.88
CA MET A 159 9.78 21.40 -9.57
C MET A 159 10.28 19.96 -9.75
N GLU A 160 11.57 19.79 -10.06
CA GLU A 160 12.17 18.45 -10.18
C GLU A 160 12.18 17.71 -8.83
N LYS A 161 12.48 18.40 -7.73
CA LYS A 161 12.35 17.84 -6.37
C LYS A 161 10.91 17.50 -6.01
N LEU A 162 9.96 18.35 -6.38
CA LEU A 162 8.53 18.09 -6.18
C LEU A 162 8.10 16.83 -6.96
N VAL A 163 8.52 16.68 -8.21
CA VAL A 163 8.25 15.49 -9.02
C VAL A 163 8.95 14.25 -8.45
N LEU A 164 10.16 14.39 -7.92
CA LEU A 164 10.88 13.30 -7.24
C LEU A 164 10.06 12.76 -6.06
N VAL A 165 9.60 13.63 -5.17
CA VAL A 165 8.75 13.26 -4.01
C VAL A 165 7.45 12.61 -4.49
N LEU A 166 6.76 13.20 -5.46
CA LEU A 166 5.52 12.63 -6.00
C LEU A 166 5.74 11.30 -6.71
N ALA A 167 6.88 11.08 -7.36
CA ALA A 167 7.24 9.80 -7.98
C ALA A 167 7.46 8.70 -6.92
N HIS A 168 8.04 9.05 -5.76
CA HIS A 168 8.15 8.13 -4.62
C HIS A 168 6.80 7.75 -4.00
N LEU A 169 5.80 8.62 -4.09
CA LEU A 169 4.45 8.36 -3.57
C LEU A 169 3.55 7.66 -4.60
N PHE A 170 3.43 8.22 -5.80
CA PHE A 170 2.43 7.85 -6.81
C PHE A 170 3.02 7.20 -8.07
N GLY A 171 4.33 7.36 -8.31
CA GLY A 171 5.04 6.83 -9.49
C GLY A 171 5.80 5.52 -9.23
N ARG A 172 5.34 4.69 -8.30
CA ARG A 172 6.16 3.57 -7.76
C ARG A 172 6.23 2.38 -8.72
N ARG A 173 7.28 2.30 -9.53
CA ARG A 173 7.62 1.15 -10.36
C ARG A 173 9.01 0.65 -10.05
N TYR A 174 9.16 -0.63 -9.71
CA TYR A 174 10.46 -1.20 -9.36
C TYR A 174 11.11 -1.91 -10.53
N PHE A 175 12.41 -1.73 -10.68
CA PHE A 175 13.21 -2.58 -11.54
C PHE A 175 13.44 -3.96 -10.89
N PRO A 176 13.50 -5.04 -11.69
CA PRO A 176 14.04 -6.30 -11.22
C PRO A 176 15.48 -6.10 -10.73
N PRO A 177 15.93 -6.71 -9.61
CA PRO A 177 17.27 -6.48 -9.06
C PRO A 177 18.41 -6.74 -10.05
N LYS A 178 18.23 -7.73 -10.95
CA LYS A 178 19.21 -8.06 -12.01
C LYS A 178 19.51 -6.88 -12.95
N PHE A 179 18.62 -5.90 -13.01
CA PHE A 179 18.80 -4.72 -13.85
C PHE A 179 19.91 -3.80 -13.32
N GLN A 180 20.18 -3.82 -12.01
CA GLN A 180 21.28 -3.07 -11.41
C GLN A 180 22.64 -3.74 -11.67
N ASP A 181 22.67 -5.07 -11.84
CA ASP A 181 23.90 -5.85 -12.03
C ASP A 181 24.48 -5.73 -13.45
N ALA A 182 23.70 -5.20 -14.41
CA ALA A 182 24.09 -5.11 -15.81
C ALA A 182 24.61 -3.71 -16.16
N HIS A 183 25.76 -3.66 -16.84
CA HIS A 183 26.29 -2.42 -17.41
C HIS A 183 25.44 -2.00 -18.61
N PHE A 184 24.50 -1.08 -18.39
CA PHE A 184 23.75 -0.44 -19.46
C PHE A 184 24.34 0.94 -19.74
N GLU A 185 24.55 1.23 -21.02
CA GLU A 185 24.70 2.61 -21.48
C GLU A 185 23.31 3.21 -21.61
N PHE A 186 23.07 4.33 -20.91
CA PHE A 186 21.81 5.07 -20.96
C PHE A 186 21.99 6.33 -21.78
N TYR A 187 21.00 6.65 -22.60
CA TYR A 187 21.00 7.88 -23.39
C TYR A 187 20.42 9.07 -22.59
N GLN A 188 19.60 8.78 -21.57
CA GLN A 188 19.00 9.73 -20.63
C GLN A 188 19.62 9.62 -19.23
N SER A 189 19.59 10.74 -18.51
CA SER A 189 20.34 10.93 -17.27
C SER A 189 19.65 10.40 -16.00
N LYS A 190 18.37 10.02 -16.06
CA LYS A 190 17.57 9.67 -14.87
C LYS A 190 16.73 8.41 -15.09
N VAL A 191 17.39 7.25 -15.06
CA VAL A 191 16.70 5.95 -15.14
C VAL A 191 16.28 5.44 -13.77
N PHE A 192 17.18 5.56 -12.80
CA PHE A 192 16.90 5.21 -11.40
C PHE A 192 16.38 6.43 -10.67
N LEU A 193 15.33 6.25 -9.88
CA LEU A 193 14.81 7.30 -9.01
C LEU A 193 15.81 7.50 -7.88
N ASP A 194 16.26 8.75 -7.71
CA ASP A 194 17.13 9.12 -6.59
C ASP A 194 16.38 8.89 -5.26
N ASP A 195 17.11 8.76 -4.16
CA ASP A 195 16.49 8.62 -2.84
C ASP A 195 15.63 9.85 -2.50
N LEU A 196 14.65 9.65 -1.61
CA LEU A 196 13.78 10.71 -1.13
C LEU A 196 14.63 11.75 -0.36
N PRO A 197 14.33 13.07 -0.46
CA PRO A 197 15.01 14.07 0.35
C PRO A 197 14.98 13.71 1.84
N GLU A 198 16.06 14.03 2.58
CA GLU A 198 16.27 13.57 3.97
C GLU A 198 15.10 13.95 4.89
N ASP A 199 14.62 15.19 4.80
CA ASP A 199 13.46 15.71 5.51
C ASP A 199 12.17 14.91 5.24
N PHE A 200 11.93 14.53 3.99
CA PHE A 200 10.79 13.69 3.61
C PHE A 200 10.99 12.22 4.02
N SER A 201 12.22 11.71 4.03
CA SER A 201 12.53 10.36 4.50
C SER A 201 12.32 10.23 6.00
N ASP A 202 12.82 11.18 6.77
CA ASP A 202 12.68 11.21 8.22
C ASP A 202 11.20 11.30 8.62
N ALA A 203 10.43 12.16 7.96
CA ALA A 203 9.00 12.28 8.18
C ALA A 203 8.22 11.01 7.80
N LEU A 204 8.66 10.28 6.76
CA LEU A 204 8.07 9.00 6.38
C LEU A 204 8.34 7.92 7.45
N ASP A 205 9.55 7.88 7.97
CA ASP A 205 9.92 6.93 9.00
C ASP A 205 9.19 7.22 10.32
N GLU A 206 9.06 8.50 10.71
CA GLU A 206 8.25 8.92 11.84
C GLU A 206 6.77 8.53 11.67
N TYR A 207 6.19 8.81 10.49
CA TYR A 207 4.83 8.40 10.16
C TYR A 207 4.65 6.89 10.29
N ASN A 208 5.51 6.11 9.64
CA ASN A 208 5.43 4.64 9.65
C ASN A 208 5.56 4.09 11.07
N MET A 209 6.48 4.63 11.88
CA MET A 209 6.66 4.22 13.28
C MET A 209 5.40 4.44 14.10
N LYS A 210 4.84 5.66 14.07
CA LYS A 210 3.60 6.02 14.78
C LYS A 210 2.44 5.07 14.41
N ILE A 211 2.22 4.85 13.11
CA ILE A 211 1.13 3.99 12.64
C ILE A 211 1.37 2.52 13.00
N MET A 212 2.63 2.06 12.95
CA MET A 212 2.97 0.70 13.36
C MET A 212 2.75 0.46 14.85
N GLU A 213 3.02 1.44 15.71
CA GLU A 213 2.76 1.35 17.15
C GLU A 213 1.25 1.21 17.44
N ASP A 214 0.44 2.05 16.79
CA ASP A 214 -1.03 1.98 16.91
C ASP A 214 -1.56 0.64 16.41
N PHE A 215 -1.09 0.19 15.24
CA PHE A 215 -1.53 -1.06 14.64
C PHE A 215 -1.08 -2.28 15.45
N THR A 216 0.13 -2.26 16.00
CA THR A 216 0.63 -3.33 16.88
C THR A 216 -0.19 -3.40 18.15
N THR A 217 -0.55 -2.24 18.73
CA THR A 217 -1.45 -2.18 19.89
C THR A 217 -2.83 -2.76 19.56
N PHE A 218 -3.39 -2.41 18.40
CA PHE A 218 -4.63 -2.99 17.90
C PHE A 218 -4.53 -4.52 17.77
N LEU A 219 -3.48 -5.04 17.14
CA LEU A 219 -3.27 -6.48 17.01
C LEU A 219 -3.19 -7.16 18.37
N ARG A 220 -2.45 -6.60 19.34
CA ARG A 220 -2.36 -7.13 20.71
C ARG A 220 -3.73 -7.20 21.41
N ILE A 221 -4.57 -6.19 21.21
CA ILE A 221 -5.93 -6.16 21.79
C ILE A 221 -6.80 -7.25 21.17
N VAL A 222 -6.85 -7.30 19.82
CA VAL A 222 -7.74 -8.23 19.11
C VAL A 222 -7.27 -9.68 19.26
N SER A 223 -5.98 -9.92 19.48
CA SER A 223 -5.43 -11.25 19.74
C SER A 223 -6.03 -11.94 20.96
N LYS A 224 -6.54 -11.18 21.94
CA LYS A 224 -7.28 -11.73 23.08
C LYS A 224 -8.58 -12.43 22.68
N LEU A 225 -9.08 -12.17 21.48
CA LEU A 225 -10.31 -12.76 20.92
C LEU A 225 -10.02 -13.93 19.97
N ALA A 226 -8.75 -14.28 19.76
CA ALA A 226 -8.34 -15.38 18.89
C ALA A 226 -8.79 -16.76 19.41
N ASP A 227 -9.06 -17.69 18.49
CA ASP A 227 -9.40 -19.06 18.86
C ASP A 227 -8.12 -19.87 19.09
N MET A 228 -7.60 -19.80 20.32
CA MET A 228 -6.35 -20.47 20.69
C MET A 228 -6.38 -21.99 20.48
N ASN A 229 -7.56 -22.63 20.49
CA ASN A 229 -7.65 -24.06 20.21
C ASN A 229 -7.27 -24.39 18.76
N GLN A 230 -7.58 -23.48 17.83
CA GLN A 230 -7.18 -23.59 16.44
C GLN A 230 -5.72 -23.16 16.24
N GLU A 231 -5.25 -22.15 16.97
CA GLU A 231 -3.86 -21.68 16.88
C GLU A 231 -2.84 -22.73 17.36
N TYR A 232 -3.20 -23.56 18.33
CA TYR A 232 -2.37 -24.68 18.77
C TYR A 232 -2.48 -25.92 17.89
N GLN A 233 -3.16 -25.83 16.74
CA GLN A 233 -3.36 -26.94 15.82
C GLN A 233 -2.56 -26.74 14.52
N LEU A 234 -1.86 -27.79 14.07
CA LEU A 234 -1.16 -27.71 12.78
C LEU A 234 -2.17 -27.59 11.62
N PRO A 235 -1.99 -26.64 10.68
CA PRO A 235 -2.98 -26.33 9.64
C PRO A 235 -3.32 -27.50 8.72
N LEU A 236 -2.34 -28.35 8.40
CA LEU A 236 -2.49 -29.45 7.45
C LEU A 236 -2.86 -30.77 8.13
N SER A 237 -2.08 -31.17 9.14
CA SER A 237 -2.24 -32.48 9.80
C SER A 237 -3.31 -32.48 10.89
N LYS A 238 -3.77 -31.29 11.33
CA LYS A 238 -4.74 -31.12 12.41
C LYS A 238 -4.27 -31.70 13.76
N ILE A 239 -2.96 -31.92 13.91
CA ILE A 239 -2.37 -32.37 15.19
C ILE A 239 -2.41 -31.19 16.18
N LYS A 240 -2.91 -31.46 17.39
CA LYS A 240 -3.02 -30.47 18.47
C LYS A 240 -1.77 -30.49 19.35
N PHE A 241 -1.26 -29.31 19.66
CA PHE A 241 -0.14 -29.05 20.57
C PHE A 241 -0.61 -28.41 21.88
N THR A 242 -1.80 -28.79 22.34
CA THR A 242 -2.31 -28.42 23.67
C THR A 242 -1.69 -29.35 24.72
N GLY A 243 -0.44 -29.09 25.11
CA GLY A 243 0.29 -29.92 26.08
C GLY A 243 -0.05 -29.54 27.53
N LYS A 244 -0.02 -30.53 28.44
CA LYS A 244 0.12 -30.28 29.88
C LYS A 244 1.52 -29.73 30.14
N GLU A 245 1.66 -28.77 31.06
CA GLU A 245 2.96 -28.24 31.45
C GLU A 245 3.85 -29.39 31.93
N CYS A 246 5.01 -29.56 31.28
CA CYS A 246 6.02 -30.50 31.71
C CYS A 246 6.93 -29.76 32.71
N GLU A 247 6.67 -29.91 33.99
CA GLU A 247 7.40 -29.20 35.06
C GLU A 247 8.78 -29.83 35.37
N ASP A 248 9.09 -30.99 34.79
CA ASP A 248 10.20 -31.84 35.23
C ASP A 248 11.60 -31.42 34.70
N SER A 249 11.74 -30.23 34.08
CA SER A 249 13.01 -29.82 33.44
C SER A 249 13.33 -28.34 33.60
N GLN A 250 14.59 -28.05 33.96
CA GLN A 250 15.16 -26.70 33.99
C GLN A 250 15.15 -26.01 32.62
N LEU A 251 15.27 -26.78 31.53
CA LEU A 251 15.16 -26.24 30.17
C LEU A 251 13.73 -25.82 29.86
N VAL A 252 12.74 -26.60 30.28
CA VAL A 252 11.33 -26.28 30.06
C VAL A 252 10.93 -25.05 30.86
N SER A 253 11.35 -24.96 32.12
CA SER A 253 11.12 -23.76 32.94
C SER A 253 11.81 -22.52 32.37
N HIS A 254 13.03 -22.63 31.83
CA HIS A 254 13.67 -21.53 31.10
C HIS A 254 12.88 -21.11 29.85
N LEU A 255 12.48 -22.07 28.99
CA LEU A 255 11.69 -21.79 27.79
C LEU A 255 10.29 -21.22 28.09
N MET A 256 9.70 -21.62 29.22
CA MET A 256 8.40 -21.15 29.71
C MET A 256 8.50 -19.81 30.46
N SER A 257 9.67 -19.44 30.97
CA SER A 257 9.91 -18.10 31.52
C SER A 257 9.89 -17.01 30.43
N CYS A 258 10.13 -17.39 29.17
CA CYS A 258 10.01 -16.53 27.99
C CYS A 258 8.56 -16.35 27.48
N LYS A 259 7.54 -16.57 28.32
CA LYS A 259 6.11 -16.42 27.93
C LYS A 259 5.68 -14.97 27.72
N GLU A 260 6.40 -14.01 28.30
CA GLU A 260 6.09 -12.59 28.16
C GLU A 260 6.25 -12.13 26.70
N GLY A 261 5.29 -11.34 26.21
CA GLY A 261 5.32 -10.81 24.84
C GLY A 261 4.92 -11.79 23.72
N ARG A 262 4.15 -12.86 24.02
CA ARG A 262 3.62 -13.81 23.03
C ARG A 262 2.09 -13.80 22.99
N VAL A 263 1.49 -12.66 22.67
CA VAL A 263 0.03 -12.49 22.63
C VAL A 263 -0.48 -12.51 21.21
N ALA A 264 0.18 -11.78 20.29
CA ALA A 264 -0.32 -11.58 18.93
C ALA A 264 0.36 -12.45 17.87
N ILE A 265 1.45 -13.12 18.24
CA ILE A 265 2.22 -14.00 17.36
C ILE A 265 1.78 -15.46 17.49
N SER A 266 1.79 -16.17 16.36
CA SER A 266 1.53 -17.60 16.31
C SER A 266 2.46 -18.38 17.26
N PRO A 267 1.95 -19.33 18.06
CA PRO A 267 2.77 -20.16 18.94
C PRO A 267 3.88 -20.92 18.19
N PHE A 268 3.64 -21.31 16.94
CA PHE A 268 4.63 -22.01 16.12
C PHE A 268 5.74 -21.09 15.64
N VAL A 269 5.42 -19.83 15.36
CA VAL A 269 6.39 -18.83 14.90
C VAL A 269 7.25 -18.32 16.07
N CYS A 270 6.70 -18.29 17.27
CA CYS A 270 7.45 -18.00 18.50
C CYS A 270 8.66 -18.95 18.71
N LEU A 271 8.56 -20.21 18.24
CA LEU A 271 9.68 -21.18 18.31
C LEU A 271 10.88 -20.76 17.48
N SER A 272 10.70 -19.84 16.52
CA SER A 272 11.78 -19.28 15.69
C SER A 272 12.37 -17.99 16.30
N GLY A 273 11.98 -17.62 17.52
CA GLY A 273 12.49 -16.44 18.22
C GLY A 273 11.79 -15.12 17.90
N ASN A 274 10.58 -15.17 17.33
CA ASN A 274 9.77 -13.97 17.10
C ASN A 274 8.85 -13.68 18.29
N PHE A 275 8.74 -12.42 18.68
CA PHE A 275 7.96 -11.90 19.81
C PHE A 275 7.15 -10.67 19.40
N ASP A 276 6.16 -10.27 20.19
CA ASP A 276 5.22 -9.20 19.85
C ASP A 276 5.92 -7.85 19.57
N ASP A 277 7.16 -7.64 20.01
CA ASP A 277 7.95 -6.44 19.69
C ASP A 277 8.49 -6.45 18.25
N ASP A 278 8.67 -7.64 17.66
CA ASP A 278 9.02 -7.77 16.24
C ASP A 278 7.90 -7.28 15.32
N LEU A 279 6.66 -7.16 15.82
CA LEU A 279 5.56 -6.57 15.06
C LEU A 279 5.80 -5.08 14.74
N LEU A 280 6.70 -4.39 15.45
CA LEU A 280 7.09 -3.02 15.13
C LEU A 280 8.01 -2.95 13.90
N ARG A 281 8.82 -3.98 13.62
CA ARG A 281 9.81 -3.96 12.52
C ARG A 281 9.19 -4.16 11.15
N LEU A 282 9.24 -3.19 10.24
CA LEU A 282 8.57 -3.23 8.92
C LEU A 282 8.83 -4.48 8.08
N GLU A 283 9.94 -5.17 8.30
CA GLU A 283 10.35 -6.37 7.58
C GLU A 283 9.68 -7.67 8.06
N THR A 284 8.98 -7.64 9.20
CA THR A 284 8.37 -8.84 9.79
C THR A 284 7.26 -9.40 8.90
N PRO A 285 7.33 -10.69 8.50
CA PRO A 285 6.37 -11.27 7.58
C PRO A 285 4.92 -11.31 8.09
N ASN A 286 3.96 -11.21 7.18
CA ASN A 286 2.52 -11.26 7.51
C ASN A 286 2.03 -12.54 8.19
N HIS A 287 2.76 -13.66 8.03
CA HIS A 287 2.36 -14.96 8.57
C HIS A 287 2.79 -15.17 10.03
N VAL A 288 3.39 -14.15 10.65
CA VAL A 288 3.86 -14.18 12.04
C VAL A 288 2.70 -14.03 13.03
N THR A 289 1.67 -13.26 12.67
CA THR A 289 0.49 -13.03 13.52
C THR A 289 -0.42 -14.25 13.62
N LEU A 290 -1.26 -14.32 14.66
CA LEU A 290 -2.28 -15.36 14.83
C LEU A 290 -3.20 -15.47 13.61
N GLY A 291 -3.37 -16.69 13.09
CA GLY A 291 -4.06 -16.93 11.82
C GLY A 291 -5.58 -16.78 11.89
N THR A 292 -6.17 -16.98 13.07
CA THR A 292 -7.61 -16.91 13.35
C THR A 292 -8.14 -15.48 13.40
N ILE A 293 -7.25 -14.51 13.62
CA ILE A 293 -7.58 -13.07 13.54
C ILE A 293 -7.86 -12.70 12.08
N GLY A 294 -7.09 -13.21 11.13
CA GLY A 294 -7.30 -12.89 9.71
C GLY A 294 -7.00 -11.44 9.31
N VAL A 295 -6.53 -10.61 10.25
CA VAL A 295 -5.89 -9.32 10.00
C VAL A 295 -4.39 -9.52 10.18
N ASN A 296 -3.61 -9.01 9.24
CA ASN A 296 -2.17 -9.08 9.26
C ASN A 296 -1.58 -7.68 9.06
N ARG A 297 -0.26 -7.60 8.94
CA ARG A 297 0.43 -6.33 8.83
C ARG A 297 0.19 -5.60 7.51
N SER A 298 -0.09 -6.30 6.41
CA SER A 298 -0.34 -5.63 5.12
C SER A 298 -1.60 -4.78 5.09
N GLN A 299 -2.46 -4.87 6.11
CA GLN A 299 -3.57 -3.94 6.29
C GLN A 299 -3.19 -2.64 7.02
N ALA A 300 -2.01 -2.53 7.62
CA ALA A 300 -1.56 -1.27 8.20
C ALA A 300 -1.28 -0.25 7.07
N PRO A 301 -1.73 1.02 7.20
CA PRO A 301 -1.53 2.04 6.17
C PRO A 301 -0.10 2.61 6.22
N VAL A 302 0.91 1.76 6.02
CA VAL A 302 2.33 2.13 6.07
C VAL A 302 2.96 2.03 4.69
N LEU A 303 3.83 2.99 4.35
CA LEU A 303 4.50 3.03 3.06
C LEU A 303 5.97 2.67 3.23
N LEU A 304 6.37 1.49 2.75
CA LEU A 304 7.76 1.06 2.81
C LEU A 304 8.63 1.92 1.90
N SER A 305 9.66 2.58 2.43
CA SER A 305 10.62 3.34 1.60
C SER A 305 11.33 2.41 0.60
N GLN A 306 11.75 1.23 1.05
CA GLN A 306 12.53 0.28 0.26
C GLN A 306 11.76 -1.02 0.01
N LYS A 307 12.10 -1.69 -1.10
CA LYS A 307 11.57 -3.01 -1.44
C LYS A 307 12.72 -3.96 -1.74
N PHE A 308 12.61 -5.18 -1.24
CA PHE A 308 13.59 -6.24 -1.45
C PHE A 308 12.97 -7.41 -2.20
N ASP A 309 13.79 -8.13 -2.97
CA ASP A 309 13.37 -9.41 -3.53
C ASP A 309 13.42 -10.54 -2.49
N ASN A 310 12.98 -11.74 -2.89
CA ASN A 310 12.99 -12.92 -2.01
C ASN A 310 14.41 -13.39 -1.59
N ARG A 311 15.47 -12.75 -2.11
CA ARG A 311 16.88 -13.00 -1.76
C ARG A 311 17.49 -11.85 -0.96
N GLY A 312 16.69 -10.84 -0.56
CA GLY A 312 17.15 -9.69 0.19
C GLY A 312 17.87 -8.62 -0.65
N ARG A 313 17.75 -8.64 -1.98
CA ARG A 313 18.39 -7.62 -2.85
C ARG A 313 17.47 -6.41 -3.00
N LYS A 314 18.02 -5.21 -2.80
CA LYS A 314 17.29 -3.93 -2.94
C LYS A 314 16.79 -3.76 -4.37
N MET A 315 15.51 -3.45 -4.52
CA MET A 315 14.89 -3.10 -5.80
C MET A 315 14.82 -1.58 -5.92
N SER A 316 15.48 -1.01 -6.92
CA SER A 316 15.41 0.43 -7.19
C SER A 316 14.09 0.80 -7.87
N LEU A 317 13.63 2.02 -7.60
CA LEU A 317 12.51 2.63 -8.31
C LEU A 317 12.96 3.16 -9.68
N ASN A 318 12.04 3.10 -10.64
CA ASN A 318 12.17 3.63 -11.98
C ASN A 318 11.77 5.10 -11.96
N ALA A 319 12.63 5.96 -12.51
CA ALA A 319 12.44 7.40 -12.53
C ALA A 319 11.55 7.91 -13.66
N TYR A 320 10.80 7.04 -14.36
CA TYR A 320 10.05 7.39 -15.58
C TYR A 320 9.27 8.71 -15.51
N ALA A 321 8.62 9.02 -14.38
CA ALA A 321 7.86 10.25 -14.21
C ALA A 321 8.76 11.49 -14.13
N LEU A 322 9.88 11.39 -13.41
CA LEU A 322 10.89 12.44 -13.29
C LEU A 322 11.68 12.61 -14.59
N ASP A 323 12.06 11.51 -15.22
CA ASP A 323 12.79 11.48 -16.49
C ASP A 323 11.96 12.10 -17.62
N PHE A 324 10.67 11.73 -17.69
CA PHE A 324 9.72 12.37 -18.59
C PHE A 324 9.54 13.85 -18.26
N TYR A 325 9.43 14.21 -16.97
CA TYR A 325 9.33 15.61 -16.60
C TYR A 325 10.55 16.42 -17.02
N LYS A 326 11.76 15.85 -17.02
CA LYS A 326 12.97 16.55 -17.49
C LYS A 326 13.00 16.68 -19.01
N HIS A 327 12.87 15.56 -19.73
CA HIS A 327 13.16 15.52 -21.17
C HIS A 327 11.93 15.59 -22.08
N GLY A 328 10.75 15.25 -21.59
CA GLY A 328 9.50 15.23 -22.37
C GLY A 328 9.49 14.20 -23.50
N SER A 329 10.22 13.08 -23.36
CA SER A 329 10.39 12.09 -24.43
C SER A 329 9.86 10.72 -24.00
N LEU A 330 8.83 10.21 -24.69
CA LEU A 330 8.32 8.85 -24.50
C LEU A 330 9.29 7.80 -25.06
N ILE A 331 9.96 8.11 -26.17
CA ILE A 331 10.98 7.24 -26.79
C ILE A 331 12.12 6.96 -25.80
N GLY A 332 12.53 7.97 -25.04
CA GLY A 332 13.55 7.83 -24.00
C GLY A 332 13.14 6.84 -22.90
N LEU A 333 11.86 6.86 -22.49
CA LEU A 333 11.34 5.89 -21.52
C LEU A 333 11.35 4.44 -22.04
N VAL A 334 11.12 4.25 -23.34
CA VAL A 334 11.17 2.92 -23.95
C VAL A 334 12.60 2.39 -24.00
N GLN A 335 13.55 3.25 -24.38
CA GLN A 335 14.95 2.90 -24.55
C GLN A 335 15.65 2.62 -23.22
N ASP A 336 15.55 3.57 -22.28
CA ASP A 336 16.36 3.56 -21.07
C ASP A 336 15.59 3.03 -19.84
N ASN A 337 14.32 3.42 -19.69
CA ASN A 337 13.46 2.95 -18.59
C ASN A 337 12.83 1.58 -18.85
N ARG A 338 13.08 0.98 -20.03
CA ARG A 338 12.62 -0.37 -20.46
C ARG A 338 11.12 -0.58 -20.33
N MET A 339 10.36 0.47 -20.59
CA MET A 339 8.91 0.42 -20.55
C MET A 339 8.35 0.09 -21.94
N ASN A 340 7.24 -0.62 -21.98
CA ASN A 340 6.45 -0.65 -23.21
C ASN A 340 5.89 0.76 -23.45
N GLU A 341 5.91 1.23 -24.69
CA GLU A 341 5.48 2.58 -25.06
C GLU A 341 4.04 2.89 -24.61
N GLY A 342 3.11 1.96 -24.83
CA GLY A 342 1.72 2.12 -24.41
C GLY A 342 1.60 2.19 -22.89
N ASP A 343 2.26 1.28 -22.17
CA ASP A 343 2.26 1.27 -20.71
C ASP A 343 2.88 2.55 -20.13
N ALA A 344 3.96 3.05 -20.73
CA ALA A 344 4.60 4.31 -20.34
C ALA A 344 3.65 5.49 -20.51
N TYR A 345 2.97 5.61 -21.66
CA TYR A 345 1.98 6.66 -21.88
C TYR A 345 0.84 6.61 -20.86
N TYR A 346 0.28 5.42 -20.60
CA TYR A 346 -0.79 5.27 -19.61
C TYR A 346 -0.34 5.65 -18.21
N LEU A 347 0.88 5.28 -17.81
CA LEU A 347 1.42 5.62 -16.49
C LEU A 347 1.70 7.12 -16.33
N LEU A 348 2.20 7.78 -17.39
CA LEU A 348 2.38 9.23 -17.39
C LEU A 348 1.03 9.96 -17.32
N LYS A 349 0.02 9.47 -18.05
CA LYS A 349 -1.33 10.03 -18.02
C LYS A 349 -1.98 9.88 -16.65
N ASP A 350 -1.85 8.72 -16.02
CA ASP A 350 -2.34 8.48 -14.65
C ASP A 350 -1.63 9.40 -13.63
N PHE A 351 -0.32 9.55 -13.76
CA PHE A 351 0.46 10.47 -12.93
C PHE A 351 0.04 11.93 -13.13
N ALA A 352 -0.17 12.36 -14.39
CA ALA A 352 -0.66 13.71 -14.71
C ALA A 352 -2.06 13.98 -14.16
N LEU A 353 -2.96 12.99 -14.19
CA LEU A 353 -4.28 13.08 -13.58
C LEU A 353 -4.20 13.14 -12.06
N THR A 354 -3.27 12.40 -11.45
CA THR A 354 -3.00 12.44 -10.00
C THR A 354 -2.55 13.84 -9.58
N ILE A 355 -1.54 14.42 -10.26
CA ILE A 355 -1.08 15.80 -10.01
C ILE A 355 -2.23 16.80 -10.17
N LYS A 356 -3.01 16.66 -11.24
CA LYS A 356 -4.16 17.55 -11.50
C LYS A 356 -5.21 17.45 -10.40
N SER A 357 -5.52 16.24 -9.94
CA SER A 357 -6.46 16.03 -8.83
C SER A 357 -5.96 16.71 -7.56
N ILE A 358 -4.67 16.57 -7.24
CA ILE A 358 -4.06 17.23 -6.08
C ILE A 358 -4.15 18.75 -6.23
N SER A 359 -3.74 19.30 -7.37
CA SER A 359 -3.76 20.74 -7.64
C SER A 359 -5.16 21.35 -7.49
N VAL A 360 -6.19 20.71 -8.07
CA VAL A 360 -7.59 21.18 -7.94
C VAL A 360 -8.06 21.11 -6.49
N SER A 361 -7.82 20.00 -5.80
CA SER A 361 -8.21 19.84 -4.40
C SER A 361 -7.51 20.83 -3.47
N LEU A 362 -6.22 21.11 -3.68
CA LEU A 362 -5.48 22.11 -2.88
C LEU A 362 -6.05 23.51 -3.09
N ARG A 363 -6.41 23.87 -4.33
CA ARG A 363 -7.06 25.16 -4.63
C ARG A 363 -8.44 25.28 -3.97
N GLU A 364 -9.21 24.20 -3.92
CA GLU A 364 -10.53 24.19 -3.27
C GLU A 364 -10.44 24.25 -1.74
N LEU A 365 -9.38 23.68 -1.16
CA LEU A 365 -9.18 23.61 0.30
C LEU A 365 -8.48 24.86 0.87
N CYS A 366 -7.67 25.56 0.07
CA CYS A 366 -6.90 26.71 0.53
C CYS A 366 -7.60 28.02 0.17
N GLU A 367 -7.95 28.83 1.17
CA GLU A 367 -8.54 30.16 0.96
C GLU A 367 -7.51 31.17 0.42
N ASN A 368 -6.21 30.93 0.65
CA ASN A 368 -5.14 31.79 0.19
C ASN A 368 -4.70 31.41 -1.23
N GLU A 369 -5.20 32.14 -2.23
CA GLU A 369 -4.82 31.95 -3.64
C GLU A 369 -3.32 32.19 -3.92
N ASP A 370 -2.62 32.90 -3.03
CA ASP A 370 -1.19 33.18 -3.13
C ASP A 370 -0.32 32.20 -2.31
N ASP A 371 -0.89 31.09 -1.82
CA ASP A 371 -0.12 30.04 -1.12
C ASP A 371 0.88 29.38 -2.08
N ASN A 372 2.13 29.26 -1.62
CA ASN A 372 3.22 28.75 -2.45
C ASN A 372 3.01 27.30 -2.89
N VAL A 373 2.41 26.45 -2.05
CA VAL A 373 2.18 25.04 -2.38
C VAL A 373 1.10 24.94 -3.45
N VAL A 374 0.00 25.69 -3.30
CA VAL A 374 -1.07 25.75 -4.30
C VAL A 374 -0.51 26.17 -5.67
N LEU A 375 0.23 27.28 -5.72
CA LEU A 375 0.83 27.78 -6.96
C LEU A 375 1.86 26.80 -7.56
N ALA A 376 2.65 26.11 -6.73
CA ALA A 376 3.63 25.13 -7.20
C ALA A 376 2.95 23.91 -7.85
N PHE A 377 1.89 23.38 -7.24
CA PHE A 377 1.14 22.26 -7.81
C PHE A 377 0.40 22.64 -9.09
N GLU A 378 -0.08 23.89 -9.20
CA GLU A 378 -0.68 24.41 -10.43
C GLU A 378 0.34 24.57 -11.57
N GLN A 379 1.52 25.13 -11.27
CA GLN A 379 2.61 25.23 -12.22
C GLN A 379 3.03 23.83 -12.68
N LEU A 380 3.19 22.88 -11.75
CA LEU A 380 3.57 21.51 -12.06
C LEU A 380 2.51 20.83 -12.93
N SER A 381 1.24 20.92 -12.56
CA SER A 381 0.11 20.35 -13.31
C SER A 381 0.10 20.85 -14.75
N THR A 382 0.18 22.17 -14.94
CA THR A 382 0.20 22.80 -16.27
C THR A 382 1.42 22.33 -17.08
N THR A 383 2.62 22.42 -16.50
CA THR A 383 3.87 22.07 -17.18
C THR A 383 3.90 20.59 -17.59
N PHE A 384 3.44 19.69 -16.71
CA PHE A 384 3.43 18.25 -16.99
C PHE A 384 2.45 17.91 -18.12
N TRP A 385 1.24 18.50 -18.09
CA TRP A 385 0.24 18.31 -19.15
C TRP A 385 0.69 18.88 -20.50
N GLU A 386 1.35 20.04 -20.51
CA GLU A 386 1.92 20.60 -21.74
C GLU A 386 2.97 19.69 -22.37
N LYS A 387 3.82 19.04 -21.55
CA LYS A 387 4.77 18.05 -22.04
C LYS A 387 4.06 16.80 -22.55
N LEU A 388 3.07 16.30 -21.83
CA LEU A 388 2.30 15.11 -22.23
C LEU A 388 1.52 15.30 -23.53
N ASN A 389 0.96 16.49 -23.78
CA ASN A 389 0.22 16.79 -25.00
C ASN A 389 1.09 16.90 -26.26
N LYS A 390 2.41 17.01 -26.10
CA LYS A 390 3.37 17.14 -27.22
C LYS A 390 3.87 15.78 -27.73
N VAL A 391 3.51 14.69 -27.08
CA VAL A 391 4.08 13.35 -27.30
C VAL A 391 3.02 12.35 -27.75
#